data_AF-A0A7S0Q6Z7-F1
#
_entry.id   AF-A0A7S0Q6Z7-F1
#
_cell.length_a   1.000
_cell.length_b   1.000
_cell.length_c   1.000
_cell.angle_alpha   90.00
_cell.angle_beta   90.00
_cell.angle_gamma   90.00
#
_symmetry.space_group_name_H-M   'P 1'
#
loop_
_entity.id
_entity.type
_entity.pdbx_description
1 polymer ?
#
loop_
_entity_poly.entity_id
_entity_poly.type
_entity_poly.pdbx_seq_one_letter_code
_entity_poly.pdbx_strand_id
1 'polypeptide(L)'
;GAEGDAAERLRKADERLEARRDELESARRHKKSLLANLYVGVGSALTSHAAAATSDSEWRLATLGFARALGRRHILELSLDALEMVVEGADADADVQAALFTELRAMHAWQV
;
A
#
# COMPACT_ATOMS: atom_id res chain seq x y z
N GLY A 1 -20.55 39.95 -23.18
CA GLY A 1 -21.40 39.13 -24.06
C GLY A 1 -21.57 37.76 -23.45
N ALA A 2 -22.73 37.11 -23.64
CA ALA A 2 -23.06 35.82 -23.04
C ALA A 2 -22.04 34.70 -23.37
N GLU A 3 -21.35 34.80 -24.51
CA GLU A 3 -20.27 33.87 -24.91
C GLU A 3 -18.99 34.03 -24.07
N GLY A 4 -18.63 35.26 -23.68
CA GLY A 4 -17.48 35.50 -22.78
C GLY A 4 -17.72 34.97 -21.37
N ASP A 5 -18.98 34.98 -20.92
CA ASP A 5 -19.39 34.44 -19.62
C ASP A 5 -19.44 32.89 -19.63
N ALA A 6 -19.77 32.28 -20.78
CA ALA A 6 -19.68 30.83 -20.97
C ALA A 6 -18.23 30.33 -21.01
N ALA A 7 -17.33 31.03 -21.73
CA ALA A 7 -15.91 30.69 -21.79
C ALA A 7 -15.23 30.80 -20.42
N GLU A 8 -15.57 31.84 -19.65
CA GLU A 8 -15.05 32.04 -18.29
C GLU A 8 -15.54 30.97 -17.30
N ARG A 9 -16.80 30.52 -17.43
CA ARG A 9 -17.34 29.39 -16.65
C ARG A 9 -16.62 28.09 -16.99
N LEU A 10 -16.35 27.83 -18.28
CA LEU A 10 -15.65 26.63 -18.72
C LEU A 10 -14.22 26.59 -18.16
N ARG A 11 -13.49 27.70 -18.27
CA ARG A 11 -12.13 27.84 -17.71
C ARG A 11 -12.09 27.58 -16.21
N LYS A 12 -13.03 28.15 -15.45
CA LYS A 12 -13.14 27.90 -14.00
C LYS A 12 -13.50 26.44 -13.66
N ALA A 13 -14.27 25.78 -14.52
CA ALA A 13 -14.58 24.35 -14.35
C ALA A 13 -13.33 23.49 -14.60
N ASP A 14 -12.56 23.80 -15.64
CA ASP A 14 -11.30 23.12 -15.95
C ASP A 14 -10.26 23.32 -14.85
N GLU A 15 -10.09 24.55 -14.36
CA GLU A 15 -9.19 24.86 -13.23
C GLU A 15 -9.56 24.07 -11.97
N ARG A 16 -10.86 23.95 -11.66
CA ARG A 16 -11.34 23.14 -10.53
C ARG A 16 -11.10 21.65 -10.75
N LEU A 17 -11.31 21.16 -11.97
CA LEU A 17 -11.13 19.76 -12.30
C LEU A 17 -9.66 19.36 -12.19
N GLU A 18 -8.75 20.22 -12.64
CA GLU A 18 -7.32 20.00 -12.49
C GLU A 18 -6.88 20.02 -11.02
N ALA A 19 -7.35 20.99 -10.24
CA ALA A 19 -7.09 21.01 -8.80
C ALA A 19 -7.57 19.72 -8.09
N ARG A 20 -8.74 19.20 -8.47
CA ARG A 20 -9.26 17.93 -7.93
C ARG A 20 -8.43 16.71 -8.37
N ARG A 21 -7.87 16.72 -9.57
CA ARG A 21 -6.96 15.66 -10.03
C ARG A 21 -5.66 15.66 -9.21
N ASP A 22 -5.10 16.84 -8.97
CA ASP A 22 -3.90 17.00 -8.16
C ASP A 22 -4.13 16.54 -6.71
N GLU A 23 -5.25 16.94 -6.10
CA GLU A 23 -5.66 16.48 -4.78
C GLU A 23 -5.80 14.95 -4.72
N LEU A 24 -6.43 14.35 -5.72
CA LEU A 24 -6.63 12.90 -5.81
C LEU A 24 -5.30 12.15 -5.94
N GLU A 25 -4.39 12.65 -6.78
CA GLU A 25 -3.07 12.05 -6.97
C GLU A 25 -2.21 12.18 -5.71
N SER A 26 -2.26 13.32 -5.03
CA SER A 26 -1.62 13.52 -3.73
C SER A 26 -2.14 12.54 -2.68
N ALA A 27 -3.47 12.38 -2.57
CA ALA A 27 -4.08 11.43 -1.66
C ALA A 27 -3.70 9.97 -1.97
N ARG A 28 -3.62 9.61 -3.26
CA ARG A 28 -3.15 8.28 -3.69
C ARG A 28 -1.70 8.02 -3.29
N ARG A 29 -0.80 8.99 -3.50
CA ARG A 29 0.61 8.88 -3.08
C ARG A 29 0.75 8.76 -1.57
N HIS A 30 -0.01 9.56 -0.81
CA HIS A 30 -0.01 9.48 0.65
C HIS A 30 -0.49 8.11 1.15
N LYS A 31 -1.59 7.58 0.57
CA LYS A 31 -2.08 6.23 0.87
C LYS A 31 -1.03 5.15 0.57
N LYS A 32 -0.37 5.22 -0.59
CA LYS A 32 0.73 4.30 -0.97
C LYS A 32 1.86 4.33 0.07
N SER A 33 2.31 5.51 0.45
CA SER A 33 3.37 5.68 1.45
C SER A 33 2.98 5.14 2.82
N LEU A 34 1.74 5.42 3.27
CA LEU A 34 1.25 4.93 4.56
C LEU A 34 1.20 3.40 4.61
N LEU A 35 0.75 2.77 3.53
CA LEU A 35 0.68 1.30 3.44
C LEU A 35 2.07 0.67 3.38
N ALA A 36 2.99 1.26 2.60
CA ALA A 36 4.39 0.81 2.57
C ALA A 36 5.05 0.87 3.96
N ASN A 37 4.90 1.99 4.67
CA ASN A 37 5.45 2.17 6.01
C ASN A 37 4.85 1.19 7.03
N LEU A 38 3.55 0.88 6.92
CA LEU A 38 2.92 -0.13 7.76
C LEU A 38 3.53 -1.51 7.52
N TYR A 39 3.75 -1.89 6.27
CA TYR A 39 4.37 -3.18 5.91
C TYR A 39 5.82 -3.27 6.41
N VAL A 40 6.60 -2.18 6.30
CA VAL A 40 7.94 -2.08 6.91
C VAL A 40 7.87 -2.31 8.42
N GLY A 41 6.98 -1.58 9.12
CA GLY A 41 6.82 -1.73 10.56
C GLY A 41 6.41 -3.13 11.00
N VAL A 42 5.49 -3.76 10.26
CA VAL A 42 5.10 -5.16 10.49
C VAL A 42 6.27 -6.11 10.24
N GLY A 43 7.01 -5.94 9.14
CA GLY A 43 8.18 -6.74 8.81
C GLY A 43 9.26 -6.65 9.90
N SER A 44 9.58 -5.45 10.38
CA SER A 44 10.54 -5.23 11.47
C SER A 44 10.07 -5.84 12.79
N ALA A 45 8.78 -5.71 13.13
CA ALA A 45 8.21 -6.27 14.35
C ALA A 45 8.23 -7.82 14.33
N LEU A 46 7.86 -8.42 13.20
CA LEU A 46 7.91 -9.86 13.01
C LEU A 46 9.34 -10.40 13.00
N THR A 47 10.30 -9.66 12.41
CA THR A 47 11.72 -10.02 12.42
C THR A 47 12.28 -9.99 13.84
N SER A 48 11.98 -8.93 14.60
CA SER A 48 12.39 -8.83 16.01
C SER A 48 11.78 -9.94 16.86
N HIS A 49 10.51 -10.30 16.60
CA HIS A 49 9.87 -11.43 17.25
C HIS A 49 10.52 -12.75 16.88
N ALA A 50 10.83 -13.00 15.60
CA ALA A 50 11.49 -14.22 15.15
C ALA A 50 12.88 -14.41 15.80
N ALA A 51 13.62 -13.33 16.03
CA ALA A 51 14.90 -13.38 16.74
C ALA A 51 14.76 -13.69 18.23
N ALA A 52 13.64 -13.30 18.87
CA ALA A 52 13.43 -13.43 20.31
C ALA A 52 12.63 -14.68 20.72
N ALA A 53 11.78 -15.19 19.84
CA ALA A 53 10.84 -16.27 20.16
C ALA A 53 11.36 -17.64 19.70
N THR A 54 11.18 -18.65 20.54
CA THR A 54 11.54 -20.06 20.26
C THR A 54 10.42 -20.86 19.59
N SER A 55 9.22 -20.28 19.46
CA SER A 55 8.06 -20.89 18.82
C SER A 55 7.11 -19.84 18.25
N ASP A 56 6.23 -20.27 17.33
CA ASP A 56 5.21 -19.40 16.77
C ASP A 56 4.17 -19.01 17.84
N SER A 57 4.00 -17.70 18.01
CA SER A 57 3.05 -17.13 18.96
C SER A 57 1.74 -16.76 18.26
N GLU A 58 0.63 -16.74 19.02
CA GLU A 58 -0.66 -16.20 18.55
C GLU A 58 -0.52 -14.77 18.05
N TRP A 59 0.36 -13.98 18.67
CA TRP A 59 0.66 -12.61 18.23
C TRP A 59 1.26 -12.57 16.82
N ARG A 60 2.20 -13.48 16.50
CA ARG A 60 2.81 -13.57 15.16
C ARG A 60 1.75 -13.89 14.11
N LEU A 61 0.91 -14.89 14.40
CA LEU A 61 -0.17 -15.32 13.50
C LEU A 61 -1.20 -14.21 13.27
N ALA A 62 -1.63 -13.53 14.33
CA ALA A 62 -2.58 -12.42 14.24
C ALA A 62 -1.99 -11.23 13.44
N THR A 63 -0.72 -10.91 13.65
CA THR A 63 -0.02 -9.83 12.94
C THR A 63 0.11 -10.14 11.44
N LEU A 64 0.52 -11.36 11.09
CA LEU A 64 0.57 -11.84 9.70
C LEU A 64 -0.81 -11.82 9.05
N GLY A 65 -1.84 -12.33 9.76
CA GLY A 65 -3.21 -12.35 9.28
C GLY A 65 -3.76 -10.95 9.00
N PHE A 66 -3.48 -9.98 9.87
CA PHE A 66 -3.86 -8.59 9.68
C PHE A 66 -3.17 -7.98 8.45
N ALA A 67 -1.85 -8.14 8.31
CA ALA A 67 -1.10 -7.63 7.18
C ALA A 67 -1.61 -8.21 5.86
N ARG A 68 -1.81 -9.53 5.79
CA ARG A 68 -2.37 -10.21 4.60
C ARG A 68 -3.78 -9.72 4.28
N ALA A 69 -4.67 -9.57 5.26
CA ALA A 69 -6.02 -9.05 5.04
C ALA A 69 -6.00 -7.63 4.45
N LEU A 70 -5.09 -6.78 4.95
CA LEU A 70 -4.90 -5.42 4.44
C LEU A 70 -4.32 -5.41 3.02
N GLY A 71 -3.35 -6.29 2.74
CA GLY A 71 -2.78 -6.47 1.40
C GLY A 71 -3.86 -6.86 0.39
N ARG A 72 -4.67 -7.87 0.72
CA ARG A 72 -5.78 -8.31 -0.13
C ARG A 72 -6.77 -7.20 -0.43
N ARG A 73 -7.11 -6.38 0.57
CA ARG A 73 -8.04 -5.25 0.40
C ARG A 73 -7.51 -4.20 -0.58
N HIS A 74 -6.21 -4.00 -0.64
CA HIS A 74 -5.57 -2.92 -1.41
C HIS A 74 -4.76 -3.40 -2.60
N ILE A 75 -4.80 -4.70 -2.94
CA ILE A 75 -3.97 -5.29 -3.99
C ILE A 75 -4.22 -4.70 -5.39
N LEU A 76 -5.43 -4.18 -5.63
CA LEU A 76 -5.77 -3.51 -6.89
C LEU A 76 -5.32 -2.04 -6.94
N GLU A 77 -5.01 -1.46 -5.79
CA GLU A 77 -4.64 -0.05 -5.66
C GLU A 77 -3.13 0.15 -5.48
N LEU A 78 -2.42 -0.93 -5.14
CA LEU A 78 -1.00 -0.96 -4.85
C LEU A 78 -0.34 -2.01 -5.72
N SER A 79 0.76 -1.64 -6.37
CA SER A 79 1.66 -2.63 -6.96
C SER A 79 2.27 -3.46 -5.82
N LEU A 80 2.06 -4.77 -5.89
CA LEU A 80 2.67 -5.71 -4.95
C LEU A 80 4.20 -5.59 -4.99
N ASP A 81 4.79 -5.50 -6.19
CA ASP A 81 6.23 -5.32 -6.40
C ASP A 81 6.77 -4.09 -5.66
N ALA A 82 6.04 -2.96 -5.71
CA ALA A 82 6.45 -1.74 -5.02
C ALA A 82 6.43 -1.90 -3.48
N LEU A 83 5.52 -2.71 -2.94
CA LEU A 83 5.49 -3.01 -1.51
C LEU A 83 6.63 -3.96 -1.12
N GLU A 84 6.88 -4.99 -1.94
CA GLU A 84 7.97 -5.95 -1.72
C GLU A 84 9.32 -5.25 -1.73
N MET A 85 9.60 -4.40 -2.73
CA MET A 85 10.84 -3.62 -2.80
C MET A 85 11.08 -2.75 -1.55
N VAL A 86 10.02 -2.14 -1.00
CA VAL A 86 10.15 -1.28 0.19
C VAL A 86 10.41 -2.09 1.45
N VAL A 87 9.78 -3.27 1.59
CA VAL A 87 10.02 -4.16 2.72
C VAL A 87 11.38 -4.84 2.64
N GLU A 88 11.80 -5.27 1.44
CA GLU A 88 13.13 -5.81 1.18
C GLU A 88 14.23 -4.80 1.53
N GLY A 89 14.07 -3.54 1.11
CA GLY A 89 15.00 -2.46 1.45
C GLY A 89 15.02 -2.07 2.93
N ALA A 90 14.10 -2.61 3.75
CA ALA A 90 14.05 -2.38 5.20
C ALA A 90 14.67 -3.54 6.01
N ASP A 91 15.43 -4.43 5.36
CA ASP A 91 16.16 -5.55 5.99
C ASP A 91 15.26 -6.49 6.82
N ALA A 92 14.00 -6.68 6.41
CA ALA A 92 13.15 -7.70 7.01
C ALA A 92 13.73 -9.10 6.74
N ASP A 93 13.62 -10.01 7.72
CA ASP A 93 14.07 -11.39 7.56
C ASP A 93 13.36 -12.11 6.39
N ALA A 94 14.09 -12.96 5.66
CA ALA A 94 13.58 -13.59 4.44
C ALA A 94 12.36 -14.49 4.70
N ASP A 95 12.31 -15.18 5.84
CA ASP A 95 11.16 -16.02 6.21
C ASP A 95 9.95 -15.16 6.58
N VAL A 96 10.18 -14.00 7.21
CA VAL A 96 9.14 -13.00 7.49
C VAL A 96 8.58 -12.42 6.18
N GLN A 97 9.45 -12.06 5.24
CA GLN A 97 9.02 -11.57 3.92
C GLN A 97 8.21 -12.64 3.18
N ALA A 98 8.69 -13.88 3.16
CA ALA A 98 7.96 -14.99 2.54
C ALA A 98 6.58 -15.17 3.20
N ALA A 99 6.51 -15.15 4.53
CA ALA A 99 5.27 -15.26 5.27
C ALA A 99 4.30 -14.09 4.98
N LEU A 100 4.79 -12.87 4.77
CA LEU A 100 3.94 -11.72 4.43
C LEU A 100 3.40 -11.81 3.00
N PHE A 101 4.24 -12.16 2.03
CA PHE A 101 3.94 -11.94 0.62
C PHE A 101 3.51 -13.19 -0.15
N THR A 102 3.75 -14.42 0.33
CA THR A 102 3.44 -15.64 -0.45
C THR A 102 1.97 -15.71 -0.88
N GLU A 103 1.03 -15.48 0.04
CA GLU A 103 -0.40 -15.48 -0.30
C GLU A 103 -0.77 -14.31 -1.23
N LEU A 104 -0.16 -13.14 -1.03
CA LEU A 104 -0.42 -11.96 -1.85
C LEU A 104 0.08 -12.16 -3.29
N ARG A 105 1.28 -12.75 -3.46
CA ARG A 105 1.84 -13.13 -4.77
C ARG A 105 0.95 -14.14 -5.48
N ALA A 106 0.50 -15.17 -4.76
CA ALA A 106 -0.42 -16.15 -5.31
C ALA A 106 -1.69 -15.48 -5.83
N MET A 107 -2.31 -14.59 -5.04
CA MET A 107 -3.49 -13.85 -5.47
C MET A 107 -3.24 -12.91 -6.64
N HIS A 108 -2.12 -12.20 -6.64
CA HIS A 108 -1.73 -11.32 -7.75
C HIS A 108 -1.58 -12.10 -9.06
N ALA A 109 -1.00 -13.30 -9.01
CA ALA A 109 -0.82 -14.16 -10.19
C ALA A 109 -2.13 -14.64 -10.82
N TRP A 110 -3.24 -14.70 -10.08
CA TRP A 110 -4.57 -15.03 -10.64
C TRP A 110 -5.27 -13.83 -11.29
N GLN A 111 -4.74 -12.62 -11.12
CA GLN A 111 -5.33 -11.38 -11.63
C GLN A 111 -4.70 -10.89 -12.94
N VAL A 112 -3.56 -11.46 -13.34
CA VAL A 112 -2.84 -11.20 -14.60
C VAL A 112 -3.15 -12.30 -15.61
#